data_AF-A0A2D5K7Y0-F1
#
_entry.id   AF-A0A2D5K7Y0-F1
#
_cell.length_a   1.000
_cell.length_b   1.000
_cell.length_c   1.000
_cell.angle_alpha   90.00
_cell.angle_beta   90.00
_cell.angle_gamma   90.00
#
_symmetry.space_group_name_H-M   'P 1'
#
loop_
_entity.id
_entity.type
_entity.pdbx_description
1 polymer ?
#
loop_
_entity_poly.entity_id
_entity_poly.type
_entity_poly.pdbx_seq_one_letter_code
_entity_poly.pdbx_strand_id
1 'polypeptide(L)'
;MKKLIYIFIFIFIFFSSCFNRYFDITEETLVEYTLTIIKSEGGNIDSTGGKYSFGEIITLEATPNFGFVFLEWSNGLVSSIIDVKIESDITLEAIFIPEKNEFPTITLVGSSTINIQMEDTFNDPGAIANDLEDGDITSSINISGELNTSIIGEYSLIYEVTDTAGNTSSISRTIIVNERRNTIIYFEDLTCKCPEASIGLKEIINQVEYTVVDNESIKVELLNNNINLCTTHVTDMRGLFNNNTAFNLDINFWDTSNVVQMDKMFFNASEFNQNIGDWDLGKVKSTYAMFKKATLFNKNIEFWDTSNVENMTEMFSETDSFNQDISSWNTSNVIYMSYIFYKAIAFNQPINSWDTSNLELATGMFHGAKSFNNELSDWDTSKVKSMDGMFRESEKFNSDISKWDTSKVIAMAFMFKNASAFNQDLSEWCVDKIPQEPSDFAQGSALFEINKPRWGSCPSSKK
;
A
#
# COMPACT_ATOMS: atom_id res chain seq x y z
N MET A 1 -84.13 38.87 -14.46
CA MET A 1 -84.54 40.28 -14.49
C MET A 1 -84.44 40.76 -15.93
N LYS A 2 -85.58 41.07 -16.57
CA LYS A 2 -85.73 41.69 -17.90
C LYS A 2 -85.19 40.88 -19.10
N LYS A 3 -85.84 40.79 -20.26
CA LYS A 3 -87.13 41.27 -20.76
C LYS A 3 -87.28 40.64 -22.16
N LEU A 4 -88.47 40.09 -22.45
CA LEU A 4 -89.39 40.52 -23.50
C LEU A 4 -89.01 40.16 -24.95
N ILE A 5 -89.76 39.27 -25.61
CA ILE A 5 -91.07 39.50 -26.31
C ILE A 5 -90.85 40.05 -27.72
N TYR A 6 -91.27 39.31 -28.75
CA TYR A 6 -92.41 39.61 -29.65
C TYR A 6 -92.63 38.34 -30.53
N ILE A 7 -93.75 37.60 -30.54
CA ILE A 7 -95.19 37.91 -30.74
C ILE A 7 -95.58 38.14 -32.22
N PHE A 8 -96.75 37.58 -32.58
CA PHE A 8 -97.61 37.73 -33.78
C PHE A 8 -97.31 36.77 -34.97
N ILE A 9 -97.99 35.61 -35.15
CA ILE A 9 -99.42 35.26 -35.31
C ILE A 9 -99.89 35.37 -36.78
N PHE A 10 -100.76 34.41 -37.15
CA PHE A 10 -101.79 34.34 -38.21
C PHE A 10 -101.47 33.30 -39.33
N ILE A 11 -102.12 32.11 -39.34
CA ILE A 11 -103.50 31.82 -39.85
C ILE A 11 -103.46 31.78 -41.39
N PHE A 12 -103.91 30.77 -42.14
CA PHE A 12 -104.98 29.78 -41.99
C PHE A 12 -104.96 28.80 -43.20
N ILE A 13 -105.67 27.66 -43.11
CA ILE A 13 -106.38 26.94 -44.21
C ILE A 13 -105.49 26.26 -45.29
N PHE A 14 -105.69 25.04 -45.79
CA PHE A 14 -106.56 23.86 -45.58
C PHE A 14 -106.02 22.77 -46.54
N PHE A 15 -106.34 21.50 -46.27
CA PHE A 15 -106.29 20.34 -47.20
C PHE A 15 -104.89 20.03 -47.78
N SER A 16 -104.53 18.85 -48.26
CA SER A 16 -105.02 17.47 -48.29
C SER A 16 -103.87 16.76 -48.99
N SER A 17 -103.58 15.52 -48.58
CA SER A 17 -103.00 14.45 -49.41
C SER A 17 -101.72 14.71 -50.24
N CYS A 18 -100.71 13.90 -49.88
CA CYS A 18 -99.73 13.26 -50.77
C CYS A 18 -98.62 14.07 -51.46
N PHE A 19 -97.41 13.80 -50.95
CA PHE A 19 -96.23 13.32 -51.69
C PHE A 19 -95.39 14.27 -52.57
N ASN A 20 -94.09 14.26 -52.25
CA ASN A 20 -92.86 14.42 -53.07
C ASN A 20 -91.99 15.70 -52.99
N ARG A 21 -90.69 15.41 -52.71
CA ARG A 21 -89.42 16.08 -53.11
C ARG A 21 -89.14 17.44 -52.41
N TYR A 22 -87.94 17.76 -51.86
CA TYR A 22 -86.54 17.39 -52.12
C TYR A 22 -85.60 18.11 -51.10
N PHE A 23 -84.33 17.67 -50.97
CA PHE A 23 -83.15 18.27 -50.26
C PHE A 23 -83.13 18.09 -48.73
N ASP A 24 -82.38 17.16 -48.11
CA ASP A 24 -80.95 16.72 -48.18
C ASP A 24 -79.98 17.65 -47.40
N ILE A 25 -78.96 17.03 -46.78
CA ILE A 25 -77.93 17.48 -45.80
C ILE A 25 -78.32 17.14 -44.33
N THR A 26 -77.61 16.31 -43.54
CA THR A 26 -76.25 15.71 -43.55
C THR A 26 -76.27 14.27 -42.99
N GLU A 27 -75.68 13.30 -43.70
CA GLU A 27 -74.93 12.23 -43.02
C GLU A 27 -73.67 12.89 -42.43
N GLU A 28 -73.51 12.90 -41.11
CA GLU A 28 -72.21 13.16 -40.51
C GLU A 28 -71.28 12.03 -40.97
N THR A 29 -70.42 12.32 -41.94
CA THR A 29 -69.33 11.41 -42.28
C THR A 29 -68.40 11.34 -41.08
N LEU A 30 -68.50 10.26 -40.30
CA LEU A 30 -67.52 9.91 -39.29
C LEU A 30 -66.16 9.78 -39.98
N VAL A 31 -65.25 10.69 -39.64
CA VAL A 31 -63.88 10.62 -40.14
C VAL A 31 -63.17 9.53 -39.34
N GLU A 32 -62.80 8.45 -40.03
CA GLU A 32 -62.00 7.37 -39.48
C GLU A 32 -60.52 7.56 -39.82
N TYR A 33 -59.65 7.23 -38.87
CA TYR A 33 -58.20 7.18 -39.06
C TYR A 33 -57.65 5.82 -38.67
N THR A 34 -56.51 5.46 -39.24
CA THR A 34 -55.85 4.17 -39.04
C THR A 34 -54.76 4.29 -37.99
N LEU A 35 -54.83 3.45 -36.95
CA LEU A 35 -53.71 3.18 -36.05
C LEU A 35 -52.99 1.92 -36.50
N THR A 36 -51.76 2.08 -36.99
CA THR A 36 -50.88 0.97 -37.37
C THR A 36 -49.88 0.70 -36.25
N ILE A 37 -49.86 -0.54 -35.75
CA ILE A 37 -48.90 -0.98 -34.74
C ILE A 37 -47.86 -1.86 -35.43
N ILE A 38 -46.59 -1.45 -35.34
CA ILE A 38 -45.46 -2.24 -35.82
C ILE A 38 -45.02 -3.14 -34.68
N LYS A 39 -44.98 -4.45 -34.94
CA LYS A 39 -44.42 -5.42 -34.00
C LYS A 39 -42.91 -5.45 -34.16
N SER A 40 -42.19 -5.00 -33.15
CA SER A 40 -40.75 -5.15 -33.05
C SER A 40 -40.35 -6.54 -32.52
N GLU A 41 -39.09 -6.93 -32.70
CA GLU A 41 -38.52 -8.05 -31.97
C GLU A 41 -38.38 -7.68 -30.47
N GLY A 42 -38.55 -8.65 -29.56
CA GLY A 42 -38.32 -8.44 -28.12
C GLY A 42 -39.55 -8.18 -27.23
N GLY A 43 -40.76 -8.02 -27.78
CA GLY A 43 -41.96 -7.85 -26.95
C GLY A 43 -43.29 -8.00 -27.69
N ASN A 44 -44.39 -7.73 -26.99
CA ASN A 44 -45.76 -7.73 -27.53
C ASN A 44 -46.49 -6.44 -27.15
N ILE A 45 -47.54 -6.11 -27.89
CA ILE A 45 -48.41 -4.95 -27.63
C ILE A 45 -49.85 -5.44 -27.54
N ASP A 46 -50.59 -5.09 -26.48
CA ASP A 46 -51.95 -5.62 -26.19
C ASP A 46 -53.08 -4.93 -26.99
N SER A 47 -52.81 -4.56 -28.25
CA SER A 47 -53.79 -3.89 -29.11
C SER A 47 -53.67 -4.34 -30.56
N THR A 48 -54.82 -4.54 -31.19
CA THR A 48 -54.90 -4.77 -32.63
C THR A 48 -55.06 -3.41 -33.32
N GLY A 49 -54.04 -2.99 -34.07
CA GLY A 49 -54.16 -1.85 -34.98
C GLY A 49 -55.43 -1.95 -35.84
N GLY A 50 -55.96 -0.82 -36.27
CA GLY A 50 -57.30 -0.77 -36.88
C GLY A 50 -57.75 0.63 -37.23
N LYS A 51 -59.00 0.75 -37.65
CA LYS A 51 -59.66 2.03 -37.92
C LYS A 51 -60.45 2.47 -36.71
N TYR A 52 -60.34 3.75 -36.38
CA TYR A 52 -60.91 4.36 -35.18
C TYR A 52 -61.51 5.72 -35.54
N SER A 53 -62.54 6.14 -34.79
CA SER A 53 -63.22 7.41 -35.02
C SER A 53 -62.35 8.58 -34.56
N PHE A 54 -62.44 9.73 -35.24
CA PHE A 54 -61.79 10.97 -34.78
C PHE A 54 -62.17 11.29 -33.32
N GLY A 55 -61.16 11.48 -32.48
CA GLY A 55 -61.27 11.81 -31.07
C GLY A 55 -61.29 10.61 -30.11
N GLU A 56 -61.35 9.37 -30.60
CA GLU A 56 -61.22 8.17 -29.76
C GLU A 56 -59.85 8.12 -29.08
N ILE A 57 -59.81 7.54 -27.87
CA ILE A 57 -58.58 7.35 -27.10
C ILE A 57 -58.34 5.85 -26.97
N ILE A 58 -57.20 5.38 -27.45
CA ILE A 58 -56.80 3.97 -27.42
C ILE A 58 -55.62 3.81 -26.46
N THR A 59 -55.79 2.96 -25.45
CA THR A 59 -54.70 2.58 -24.55
C THR A 59 -53.87 1.47 -25.18
N LEU A 60 -52.56 1.66 -25.23
CA LEU A 60 -51.58 0.68 -25.70
C LEU A 60 -50.69 0.27 -24.55
N GLU A 61 -50.49 -1.03 -24.37
CA GLU A 61 -49.56 -1.60 -23.40
C GLU A 61 -48.49 -2.42 -24.13
N ALA A 62 -47.22 -2.06 -23.94
CA ALA A 62 -46.05 -2.78 -24.43
C ALA A 62 -45.50 -3.69 -23.33
N THR A 63 -45.57 -5.01 -23.56
CA THR A 63 -45.07 -6.04 -22.64
C THR A 63 -43.79 -6.66 -23.20
N PRO A 64 -42.62 -6.45 -22.54
CA PRO A 64 -41.38 -7.10 -22.97
C PRO A 64 -41.46 -8.62 -22.85
N ASN A 65 -40.81 -9.33 -23.78
CA ASN A 65 -40.55 -10.76 -23.62
C ASN A 65 -39.37 -10.96 -22.64
N PHE A 66 -39.21 -12.17 -22.11
CA PHE A 66 -38.07 -12.52 -21.26
C PHE A 66 -36.72 -12.15 -21.91
N GLY A 67 -35.85 -11.46 -21.16
CA GLY A 67 -34.54 -10.99 -21.63
C GLY A 67 -34.57 -9.65 -22.40
N PHE A 68 -35.70 -8.94 -22.41
CA PHE A 68 -35.83 -7.62 -23.03
C PHE A 68 -36.49 -6.63 -22.08
N VAL A 69 -36.14 -5.35 -22.22
CA VAL A 69 -36.79 -4.23 -21.55
C VAL A 69 -37.40 -3.30 -22.59
N PHE A 70 -38.55 -2.71 -22.26
CA PHE A 70 -39.16 -1.66 -23.07
C PHE A 70 -38.34 -0.38 -22.92
N LEU A 71 -37.89 0.20 -24.03
CA LEU A 71 -37.12 1.44 -24.05
C LEU A 71 -38.05 2.64 -24.22
N GLU A 72 -38.74 2.70 -25.36
CA GLU A 72 -39.64 3.79 -25.72
C GLU A 72 -40.54 3.41 -26.91
N TRP A 73 -41.57 4.21 -27.16
CA TRP A 73 -42.34 4.19 -28.40
C TRP A 73 -41.61 5.00 -29.49
N SER A 74 -41.85 4.69 -30.76
CA SER A 74 -41.22 5.40 -31.90
C SER A 74 -41.49 6.91 -31.98
N ASN A 75 -42.44 7.42 -31.20
CA ASN A 75 -42.72 8.85 -31.04
C ASN A 75 -42.02 9.48 -29.81
N GLY A 76 -41.14 8.75 -29.13
CA GLY A 76 -40.34 9.20 -27.99
C GLY A 76 -41.04 9.11 -26.63
N LEU A 77 -42.21 8.48 -26.53
CA LEU A 77 -42.87 8.24 -25.23
C LEU A 77 -42.20 7.08 -24.50
N VAL A 78 -41.85 7.26 -23.23
CA VAL A 78 -41.06 6.29 -22.44
C VAL A 78 -41.89 5.44 -21.47
N SER A 79 -43.21 5.64 -21.40
CA SER A 79 -44.08 4.78 -20.60
C SER A 79 -44.49 3.55 -21.41
N SER A 80 -44.41 2.36 -20.81
CA SER A 80 -44.88 1.12 -21.46
C SER A 80 -46.39 1.10 -21.66
N ILE A 81 -47.14 1.98 -20.97
CA ILE A 81 -48.57 2.17 -21.13
C ILE A 81 -48.83 3.61 -21.59
N ILE A 82 -49.45 3.79 -22.75
CA ILE A 82 -49.79 5.10 -23.30
C ILE A 82 -51.23 5.18 -23.76
N ASP A 83 -51.83 6.37 -23.63
CA ASP A 83 -53.13 6.69 -24.23
C ASP A 83 -52.92 7.51 -25.51
N VAL A 84 -53.42 7.02 -26.63
CA VAL A 84 -53.27 7.64 -27.95
C VAL A 84 -54.62 8.17 -28.41
N LYS A 85 -54.72 9.50 -28.54
CA LYS A 85 -55.91 10.14 -29.11
C LYS A 85 -55.84 10.15 -30.64
N ILE A 86 -56.87 9.64 -31.30
CA ILE A 86 -56.94 9.49 -32.76
C ILE A 86 -57.40 10.80 -33.40
N GLU A 87 -56.45 11.58 -33.93
CA GLU A 87 -56.74 12.83 -34.65
C GLU A 87 -56.27 12.80 -36.12
N SER A 88 -55.43 11.82 -36.46
CA SER A 88 -54.93 11.51 -37.80
C SER A 88 -54.56 10.03 -37.90
N ASP A 89 -54.12 9.56 -39.06
CA ASP A 89 -53.44 8.26 -39.14
C ASP A 89 -52.18 8.30 -38.27
N ILE A 90 -51.95 7.23 -37.49
CA ILE A 90 -50.84 7.11 -36.54
C ILE A 90 -50.17 5.77 -36.77
N THR A 91 -48.83 5.78 -36.82
CA THR A 91 -48.02 4.55 -36.83
C THR A 91 -47.12 4.57 -35.60
N LEU A 92 -47.19 3.53 -34.79
CA LEU A 92 -46.37 3.38 -33.59
C LEU A 92 -45.66 2.02 -33.58
N GLU A 93 -44.42 2.04 -33.09
CA GLU A 93 -43.60 0.87 -32.81
C GLU A 93 -43.18 0.95 -31.34
N ALA A 94 -43.29 -0.15 -30.59
CA ALA A 94 -42.65 -0.26 -29.28
C ALA A 94 -41.21 -0.73 -29.49
N ILE A 95 -40.23 -0.04 -28.93
CA ILE A 95 -38.82 -0.39 -29.05
C ILE A 95 -38.43 -1.16 -27.79
N PHE A 96 -37.96 -2.40 -27.97
CA PHE A 96 -37.39 -3.20 -26.89
C PHE A 96 -35.89 -3.39 -27.13
N ILE A 97 -35.12 -3.39 -26.05
CA ILE A 97 -33.69 -3.68 -26.06
C ILE A 97 -33.40 -4.88 -25.16
N PRO A 98 -32.35 -5.66 -25.42
CA PRO A 98 -31.95 -6.74 -24.51
C PRO A 98 -31.70 -6.20 -23.10
N GLU A 99 -32.16 -6.94 -22.09
CA GLU A 99 -31.84 -6.67 -20.70
C GLU A 99 -30.33 -6.88 -20.48
N LYS A 100 -29.65 -5.90 -19.90
CA LYS A 100 -28.21 -6.01 -19.63
C LYS A 100 -28.02 -6.98 -18.47
N ASN A 101 -27.44 -8.15 -18.72
CA ASN A 101 -27.05 -9.10 -17.66
C ASN A 101 -25.61 -8.87 -17.23
N GLU A 102 -25.32 -8.85 -15.93
CA GLU A 102 -23.95 -8.70 -15.43
C GLU A 102 -23.22 -10.05 -15.42
N PHE A 103 -21.89 -10.01 -15.26
CA PHE A 103 -21.11 -11.22 -15.08
C PHE A 103 -21.12 -11.60 -13.59
N PRO A 104 -21.15 -12.89 -13.25
CA PRO A 104 -21.11 -13.31 -11.85
C PRO A 104 -19.78 -12.93 -11.19
N THR A 105 -19.82 -12.60 -9.91
CA THR A 105 -18.63 -12.27 -9.10
C THR A 105 -18.23 -13.45 -8.23
N ILE A 106 -16.99 -13.94 -8.38
CA ILE A 106 -16.43 -15.01 -7.54
C ILE A 106 -15.45 -14.42 -6.51
N THR A 107 -15.53 -14.87 -5.27
CA THR A 107 -14.58 -14.53 -4.19
C THR A 107 -14.05 -15.80 -3.53
N LEU A 108 -12.73 -15.94 -3.45
CA LEU A 108 -12.10 -17.06 -2.74
C LEU A 108 -12.38 -16.99 -1.23
N VAL A 109 -12.72 -18.12 -0.62
CA VAL A 109 -12.78 -18.24 0.84
C VAL A 109 -11.36 -18.54 1.34
N GLY A 110 -10.72 -17.60 2.03
CA GLY A 110 -9.31 -17.76 2.46
C GLY A 110 -8.29 -17.31 1.40
N SER A 111 -7.01 -17.63 1.62
CA SER A 111 -5.90 -17.10 0.81
C SER A 111 -5.96 -17.52 -0.67
N SER A 112 -5.49 -16.62 -1.55
CA SER A 112 -5.28 -16.90 -2.98
C SER A 112 -4.05 -17.78 -3.24
N THR A 113 -3.11 -17.83 -2.30
CA THR A 113 -1.93 -18.71 -2.33
C THR A 113 -1.86 -19.53 -1.05
N ILE A 114 -1.69 -20.84 -1.17
CA ILE A 114 -1.57 -21.78 -0.04
C ILE A 114 -0.29 -22.60 -0.20
N ASN A 115 0.53 -22.64 0.86
CA ASN A 115 1.72 -23.48 0.92
C ASN A 115 1.42 -24.76 1.71
N ILE A 116 1.78 -25.91 1.16
CA ILE A 116 1.70 -27.23 1.82
C ILE A 116 3.03 -27.97 1.68
N GLN A 117 3.25 -29.01 2.49
CA GLN A 117 4.40 -29.90 2.33
C GLN A 117 4.04 -31.11 1.47
N MET A 118 5.06 -31.73 0.88
CA MET A 118 4.88 -32.93 0.07
C MET A 118 4.21 -34.05 0.90
N GLU A 119 3.26 -34.74 0.27
CA GLU A 119 2.36 -35.74 0.87
C GLU A 119 1.34 -35.20 1.89
N ASP A 120 1.22 -33.88 2.07
CA ASP A 120 0.14 -33.32 2.89
C ASP A 120 -1.23 -33.53 2.24
N THR A 121 -2.25 -33.61 3.09
CA THR A 121 -3.65 -33.60 2.64
C THR A 121 -4.09 -32.16 2.44
N PHE A 122 -4.46 -31.80 1.20
CA PHE A 122 -5.01 -30.48 0.89
C PHE A 122 -6.54 -30.51 0.94
N ASN A 123 -7.12 -29.72 1.84
CA ASN A 123 -8.57 -29.48 1.90
C ASN A 123 -8.84 -28.09 1.32
N ASP A 124 -9.54 -28.03 0.19
CA ASP A 124 -9.86 -26.76 -0.46
C ASP A 124 -10.82 -25.91 0.40
N PRO A 125 -10.43 -24.68 0.81
CA PRO A 125 -11.34 -23.74 1.47
C PRO A 125 -12.56 -23.33 0.62
N GLY A 126 -12.50 -23.50 -0.70
CA GLY A 126 -13.56 -23.16 -1.64
C GLY A 126 -13.62 -21.68 -2.03
N ALA A 127 -14.74 -21.30 -2.63
CA ALA A 127 -15.08 -19.95 -3.09
C ALA A 127 -16.59 -19.72 -2.97
N ILE A 128 -17.02 -18.47 -2.99
CA ILE A 128 -18.43 -18.05 -3.08
C ILE A 128 -18.66 -17.29 -4.39
N ALA A 129 -19.86 -17.38 -4.94
CA ALA A 129 -20.23 -16.69 -6.18
C ALA A 129 -21.61 -16.04 -6.04
N ASN A 130 -21.70 -14.76 -6.41
CA ASN A 130 -22.96 -14.03 -6.47
C ASN A 130 -23.08 -13.30 -7.81
N ASP A 131 -24.30 -13.22 -8.30
CA ASP A 131 -24.69 -12.46 -9.47
C ASP A 131 -25.81 -11.48 -9.12
N LEU A 132 -25.89 -10.35 -9.83
CA LEU A 132 -26.86 -9.31 -9.53
C LEU A 132 -28.30 -9.76 -9.85
N GLU A 133 -28.46 -10.52 -10.93
CA GLU A 133 -29.74 -10.99 -11.43
C GLU A 133 -30.09 -12.39 -10.89
N ASP A 134 -29.11 -13.29 -10.75
CA ASP A 134 -29.33 -14.67 -10.27
C ASP A 134 -29.15 -14.88 -8.75
N GLY A 135 -28.57 -13.91 -8.04
CA GLY A 135 -28.31 -14.00 -6.60
C GLY A 135 -27.14 -14.94 -6.25
N ASP A 136 -27.27 -15.73 -5.17
CA ASP A 136 -26.22 -16.65 -4.74
C ASP A 136 -26.20 -17.90 -5.63
N ILE A 137 -25.15 -18.01 -6.44
CA ILE A 137 -24.90 -19.13 -7.35
C ILE A 137 -23.68 -19.95 -6.92
N THR A 138 -23.28 -19.88 -5.65
CA THR A 138 -22.10 -20.58 -5.11
C THR A 138 -22.13 -22.09 -5.37
N SER A 139 -23.30 -22.73 -5.30
CA SER A 139 -23.44 -24.17 -5.56
C SER A 139 -23.17 -24.57 -7.02
N SER A 140 -23.12 -23.60 -7.93
CA SER A 140 -22.88 -23.79 -9.37
C SER A 140 -21.41 -23.63 -9.75
N ILE A 141 -20.53 -23.32 -8.80
CA ILE A 141 -19.08 -23.21 -9.05
C ILE A 141 -18.54 -24.58 -9.45
N ASN A 142 -17.88 -24.62 -10.61
CA ASN A 142 -17.10 -25.76 -11.07
C ASN A 142 -15.62 -25.53 -10.77
N ILE A 143 -14.96 -26.53 -10.18
CA ILE A 143 -13.54 -26.46 -9.81
C ILE A 143 -12.76 -27.37 -10.75
N SER A 144 -11.74 -26.82 -11.39
CA SER A 144 -10.85 -27.54 -12.29
C SER A 144 -9.38 -27.30 -11.94
N GLY A 145 -8.47 -28.09 -12.52
CA GLY A 145 -7.05 -28.12 -12.18
C GLY A 145 -6.61 -29.46 -11.59
N GLU A 146 -5.31 -29.71 -11.61
CA GLU A 146 -4.71 -30.90 -11.00
C GLU A 146 -3.79 -30.46 -9.86
N LEU A 147 -3.88 -31.17 -8.72
CA LEU A 147 -2.97 -31.02 -7.59
C LEU A 147 -2.34 -32.37 -7.30
N ASN A 148 -1.01 -32.45 -7.42
CA ASN A 148 -0.26 -33.63 -7.02
C ASN A 148 0.63 -33.28 -5.83
N THR A 149 0.17 -33.59 -4.61
CA THR A 149 0.92 -33.28 -3.40
C THR A 149 2.18 -34.14 -3.22
N SER A 150 2.40 -35.17 -4.04
CA SER A 150 3.62 -35.99 -4.05
C SER A 150 4.76 -35.39 -4.88
N ILE A 151 4.52 -34.29 -5.59
CA ILE A 151 5.53 -33.65 -6.44
C ILE A 151 5.65 -32.19 -6.00
N ILE A 152 6.89 -31.75 -5.79
CA ILE A 152 7.20 -30.34 -5.48
C ILE A 152 6.87 -29.50 -6.71
N GLY A 153 6.16 -28.40 -6.50
CA GLY A 153 5.78 -27.51 -7.60
C GLY A 153 4.65 -26.57 -7.25
N GLU A 154 4.33 -25.73 -8.22
CA GLU A 154 3.20 -24.81 -8.17
C GLU A 154 2.04 -25.39 -8.97
N TYR A 155 0.86 -25.42 -8.35
CA TYR A 155 -0.39 -25.95 -8.90
C TYR A 155 -1.47 -24.86 -8.86
N SER A 156 -2.43 -24.94 -9.78
CA SER A 156 -3.52 -23.96 -9.86
C SER A 156 -4.88 -24.66 -9.88
N LEU A 157 -5.75 -24.28 -8.94
CA LEU A 157 -7.17 -24.63 -8.96
C LEU A 157 -7.96 -23.44 -9.51
N ILE A 158 -8.78 -23.68 -10.54
CA ILE A 158 -9.59 -22.68 -11.21
C ILE A 158 -11.04 -22.89 -10.79
N TYR A 159 -11.65 -21.84 -10.23
CA TYR A 159 -13.06 -21.77 -9.88
C TYR A 159 -13.77 -21.01 -10.98
N GLU A 160 -14.75 -21.64 -11.62
CA GLU A 160 -15.51 -21.07 -12.72
C GLU A 160 -17.01 -21.18 -12.43
N VAL A 161 -17.78 -20.13 -12.70
CA VAL A 161 -19.23 -20.14 -12.56
C VAL A 161 -19.87 -19.47 -13.77
N THR A 162 -20.99 -20.02 -14.22
CA THR A 162 -21.79 -19.47 -15.32
C THR A 162 -23.18 -19.15 -14.81
N ASP A 163 -23.64 -17.93 -15.09
CA ASP A 163 -24.98 -17.45 -14.73
C ASP A 163 -26.07 -18.07 -15.65
N THR A 164 -27.35 -17.75 -15.42
CA THR A 164 -28.45 -18.32 -16.23
C THR A 164 -28.54 -17.74 -17.64
N ALA A 165 -27.94 -16.56 -17.89
CA ALA A 165 -27.85 -15.95 -19.21
C ALA A 165 -26.66 -16.48 -20.04
N GLY A 166 -25.74 -17.22 -19.42
CA GLY A 166 -24.56 -17.80 -20.04
C GLY A 166 -23.28 -16.97 -19.90
N ASN A 167 -23.23 -15.95 -19.05
CA ASN A 167 -21.98 -15.24 -18.74
C ASN A 167 -21.16 -16.05 -17.74
N THR A 168 -19.86 -16.16 -18.01
CA THR A 168 -18.94 -16.98 -17.21
C THR A 168 -17.84 -16.12 -16.59
N SER A 169 -17.57 -16.33 -15.30
CA SER A 169 -16.43 -15.73 -14.59
C SER A 169 -15.53 -16.81 -14.01
N SER A 170 -14.23 -16.50 -13.85
CA SER A 170 -13.27 -17.41 -13.23
C SER A 170 -12.24 -16.70 -12.34
N ILE A 171 -11.73 -17.43 -11.34
CA ILE A 171 -10.62 -17.02 -10.46
C ILE A 171 -9.76 -18.24 -10.13
N SER A 172 -8.46 -18.04 -9.86
CA SER A 172 -7.53 -19.12 -9.53
C SER A 172 -6.99 -19.03 -8.11
N ARG A 173 -6.80 -20.20 -7.48
CA ARG A 173 -5.99 -20.37 -6.26
C ARG A 173 -4.69 -21.09 -6.61
N THR A 174 -3.58 -20.56 -6.13
CA THR A 174 -2.24 -21.16 -6.27
C THR A 174 -1.93 -22.02 -5.05
N ILE A 175 -1.47 -23.26 -5.29
CA ILE A 175 -1.01 -24.19 -4.26
C ILE A 175 0.46 -24.48 -4.52
N ILE A 176 1.31 -24.19 -3.56
CA ILE A 176 2.76 -24.44 -3.63
C ILE A 176 3.06 -25.66 -2.75
N VAL A 177 3.47 -26.76 -3.38
CA VAL A 177 3.91 -27.98 -2.70
C VAL A 177 5.42 -27.88 -2.48
N ASN A 178 5.83 -27.81 -1.23
CA ASN A 178 7.22 -27.71 -0.80
C ASN A 178 7.77 -29.06 -0.36
N GLU A 179 9.09 -29.19 -0.22
CA GLU A 179 9.72 -30.40 0.34
C GLU A 179 9.13 -30.76 1.72
N ARG A 180 8.86 -32.06 1.94
CA ARG A 180 8.46 -32.57 3.26
C ARG A 180 9.68 -32.53 4.18
N ARG A 181 9.63 -31.68 5.21
CA ARG A 181 10.73 -31.56 6.16
C ARG A 181 10.77 -32.81 7.06
N ASN A 182 11.66 -33.75 6.74
CA ASN A 182 11.93 -34.93 7.58
C ASN A 182 12.86 -34.62 8.77
N THR A 183 13.41 -33.40 8.83
CA THR A 183 14.37 -32.95 9.84
C THR A 183 13.82 -31.73 10.58
N ILE A 184 14.09 -31.65 11.88
CA ILE A 184 13.61 -30.54 12.73
C ILE A 184 14.58 -29.34 12.62
N ILE A 185 15.83 -29.59 12.23
CA ILE A 185 16.78 -28.56 11.76
C ILE A 185 16.84 -28.63 10.23
N TYR A 186 16.69 -27.48 9.56
CA TYR A 186 16.73 -27.39 8.09
C TYR A 186 17.28 -26.04 7.64
N PHE A 187 17.55 -25.89 6.34
CA PHE A 187 17.95 -24.63 5.74
C PHE A 187 16.83 -24.11 4.83
N GLU A 188 16.44 -22.86 5.03
CA GLU A 188 15.46 -22.13 4.21
C GLU A 188 16.14 -20.83 3.80
N ASP A 189 16.27 -20.58 2.49
CA ASP A 189 16.99 -19.42 1.94
C ASP A 189 18.38 -19.21 2.56
N LEU A 190 19.17 -20.29 2.62
CA LEU A 190 20.51 -20.35 3.24
C LEU A 190 20.55 -20.06 4.75
N THR A 191 19.41 -19.88 5.40
CA THR A 191 19.28 -19.66 6.84
C THR A 191 18.97 -20.97 7.56
N CYS A 192 19.69 -21.28 8.63
CA CYS A 192 19.45 -22.44 9.46
C CYS A 192 18.24 -22.19 10.38
N LYS A 193 17.17 -22.96 10.17
CA LYS A 193 15.89 -22.86 10.88
C LYS A 193 15.64 -24.11 11.74
N CYS A 194 15.07 -23.91 12.92
CA CYS A 194 14.75 -24.99 13.86
C CYS A 194 13.57 -24.66 14.81
N PRO A 195 12.41 -24.16 14.30
CA PRO A 195 11.32 -23.65 15.14
C PRO A 195 10.71 -24.68 16.11
N GLU A 196 10.74 -25.97 15.73
CA GLU A 196 10.15 -27.06 16.52
C GLU A 196 11.19 -27.88 17.28
N ALA A 197 12.47 -27.48 17.23
CA ALA A 197 13.56 -28.24 17.83
C ALA A 197 13.73 -27.92 19.32
N SER A 198 14.09 -28.93 20.11
CA SER A 198 14.50 -28.70 21.50
C SER A 198 15.90 -28.10 21.56
N ILE A 199 16.13 -27.16 22.50
CA ILE A 199 17.46 -26.58 22.75
C ILE A 199 18.48 -27.68 23.05
N GLY A 200 19.67 -27.58 22.45
CA GLY A 200 20.73 -28.58 22.54
C GLY A 200 20.59 -29.78 21.61
N LEU A 201 19.51 -29.89 20.83
CA LEU A 201 19.42 -30.86 19.74
C LEU A 201 20.56 -30.62 18.75
N LYS A 202 21.16 -31.70 18.29
CA LYS A 202 22.24 -31.70 17.29
C LYS A 202 21.83 -32.52 16.08
N GLU A 203 22.11 -32.01 14.89
CA GLU A 203 21.85 -32.70 13.64
C GLU A 203 22.99 -32.47 12.64
N ILE A 204 23.33 -33.49 11.85
CA ILE A 204 24.37 -33.39 10.82
C ILE A 204 23.69 -33.10 9.48
N ILE A 205 23.97 -31.93 8.92
CA ILE A 205 23.50 -31.50 7.60
C ILE A 205 24.72 -31.23 6.73
N ASN A 206 24.83 -31.91 5.59
CA ASN A 206 25.97 -31.77 4.66
C ASN A 206 27.34 -31.93 5.34
N GLN A 207 27.48 -32.92 6.23
CA GLN A 207 28.70 -33.22 7.01
C GLN A 207 29.08 -32.17 8.07
N VAL A 208 28.20 -31.20 8.34
CA VAL A 208 28.37 -30.22 9.42
C VAL A 208 27.35 -30.50 10.52
N GLU A 209 27.81 -30.62 11.77
CA GLU A 209 26.94 -30.73 12.94
C GLU A 209 26.45 -29.33 13.34
N TYR A 210 25.13 -29.15 13.37
CA TYR A 210 24.47 -27.93 13.84
C TYR A 210 23.84 -28.16 15.22
N THR A 211 24.03 -27.21 16.13
CA THR A 211 23.43 -27.23 17.47
C THR A 211 22.31 -26.20 17.57
N VAL A 212 21.13 -26.60 18.05
CA VAL A 212 20.03 -25.67 18.36
C VAL A 212 20.33 -24.92 19.64
N VAL A 213 20.26 -23.59 19.59
CA VAL A 213 20.62 -22.72 20.72
C VAL A 213 19.54 -21.70 21.05
N ASP A 214 19.54 -21.28 22.30
CA ASP A 214 18.81 -20.14 22.86
C ASP A 214 19.79 -19.06 23.37
N ASN A 215 19.28 -18.04 24.04
CA ASN A 215 20.07 -16.91 24.57
C ASN A 215 21.20 -17.31 25.53
N GLU A 216 21.09 -18.46 26.20
CA GLU A 216 22.07 -18.92 27.18
C GLU A 216 23.08 -19.88 26.55
N SER A 217 22.59 -20.89 25.83
CA SER A 217 23.42 -21.91 25.19
C SER A 217 24.29 -21.36 24.05
N ILE A 218 23.84 -20.32 23.32
CA ILE A 218 24.64 -19.69 22.26
C ILE A 218 26.00 -19.19 22.78
N LYS A 219 26.03 -18.56 23.96
CA LYS A 219 27.27 -18.04 24.56
C LYS A 219 28.23 -19.18 24.92
N VAL A 220 27.68 -20.31 25.38
CA VAL A 220 28.48 -21.49 25.74
C VAL A 220 29.11 -22.12 24.50
N GLU A 221 28.33 -22.28 23.43
CA GLU A 221 28.83 -22.82 22.16
C GLU A 221 29.92 -21.91 21.54
N LEU A 222 29.72 -20.59 21.58
CA LEU A 222 30.71 -19.62 21.09
C LEU A 222 32.02 -19.65 21.90
N LEU A 223 31.96 -19.82 23.23
CA LEU A 223 33.17 -20.00 24.06
C LEU A 223 33.96 -21.26 23.70
N ASN A 224 33.29 -22.27 23.16
CA ASN A 224 33.90 -23.49 22.64
C ASN A 224 34.32 -23.38 21.16
N ASN A 225 34.26 -22.17 20.58
CA ASN A 225 34.50 -21.88 19.17
C ASN A 225 33.56 -22.61 18.20
N ASN A 226 32.35 -22.98 18.65
CA ASN A 226 31.32 -23.53 17.78
C ASN A 226 30.41 -22.41 17.26
N ILE A 227 30.42 -22.19 15.94
CA ILE A 227 29.56 -21.23 15.24
C ILE A 227 28.47 -21.90 14.40
N ASN A 228 28.50 -23.24 14.26
CA ASN A 228 27.53 -24.00 13.49
C ASN A 228 26.26 -24.18 14.33
N LEU A 229 25.51 -23.09 14.46
CA LEU A 229 24.38 -22.97 15.36
C LEU A 229 23.10 -22.70 14.58
N CYS A 230 22.01 -23.33 15.01
CA CYS A 230 20.67 -22.92 14.61
C CYS A 230 20.10 -21.98 15.66
N THR A 231 19.88 -20.72 15.29
CA THR A 231 19.58 -19.62 16.23
C THR A 231 18.12 -19.20 16.25
N THR A 232 17.18 -19.99 15.71
CA THR A 232 15.74 -19.64 15.65
C THR A 232 15.13 -19.28 17.01
N HIS A 233 15.66 -19.82 18.12
CA HIS A 233 15.19 -19.52 19.48
C HIS A 233 15.96 -18.39 20.19
N VAL A 234 16.92 -17.75 19.53
CA VAL A 234 17.70 -16.64 20.07
C VAL A 234 16.95 -15.33 19.84
N THR A 235 16.74 -14.59 20.92
CA THR A 235 16.09 -13.27 20.92
C THR A 235 17.05 -12.15 21.34
N ASP A 236 18.18 -12.49 21.95
CA ASP A 236 19.18 -11.55 22.46
C ASP A 236 20.58 -11.94 21.98
N MET A 237 21.13 -11.15 21.05
CA MET A 237 22.48 -11.29 20.51
C MET A 237 23.45 -10.25 21.05
N ARG A 238 23.12 -9.60 22.19
CA ARG A 238 23.98 -8.55 22.75
C ARG A 238 25.36 -9.09 23.09
N GLY A 239 26.37 -8.42 22.53
CA GLY A 239 27.76 -8.64 22.86
C GLY A 239 28.34 -10.03 22.54
N LEU A 240 27.71 -10.83 21.67
CA LEU A 240 28.16 -12.20 21.36
C LEU A 240 29.63 -12.26 20.88
N PHE A 241 30.11 -11.23 20.19
CA PHE A 241 31.50 -11.12 19.71
C PHE A 241 32.24 -9.88 20.25
N ASN A 242 31.77 -9.32 21.37
CA ASN A 242 32.34 -8.13 21.99
C ASN A 242 33.83 -8.33 22.37
N ASN A 243 34.70 -7.44 21.91
CA ASN A 243 36.16 -7.48 22.02
C ASN A 243 36.83 -8.70 21.37
N ASN A 244 36.13 -9.45 20.52
CA ASN A 244 36.75 -10.50 19.73
C ASN A 244 37.39 -9.90 18.48
N THR A 245 38.56 -9.28 18.65
CA THR A 245 39.24 -8.51 17.59
C THR A 245 39.57 -9.33 16.35
N ALA A 246 39.71 -10.65 16.48
CA ALA A 246 40.06 -11.57 15.38
C ALA A 246 38.83 -12.27 14.75
N PHE A 247 37.61 -12.02 15.24
CA PHE A 247 36.42 -12.69 14.72
C PHE A 247 36.09 -12.24 13.30
N ASN A 248 36.05 -13.20 12.38
CA ASN A 248 35.66 -12.97 10.98
C ASN A 248 35.15 -14.27 10.33
N LEU A 249 34.48 -15.14 11.08
CA LEU A 249 33.91 -16.38 10.56
C LEU A 249 32.50 -16.14 10.00
N ASP A 250 32.14 -16.87 8.95
CA ASP A 250 30.82 -16.76 8.31
C ASP A 250 29.71 -17.21 9.26
N ILE A 251 28.72 -16.34 9.44
CA ILE A 251 27.53 -16.53 10.28
C ILE A 251 26.27 -16.04 9.53
N ASN A 252 26.33 -15.86 8.21
CA ASN A 252 25.18 -15.38 7.44
C ASN A 252 23.98 -16.34 7.54
N PHE A 253 24.25 -17.63 7.78
CA PHE A 253 23.22 -18.66 7.94
C PHE A 253 22.47 -18.61 9.28
N TRP A 254 22.84 -17.72 10.22
CA TRP A 254 22.11 -17.59 11.47
C TRP A 254 20.72 -16.98 11.25
N ASP A 255 19.70 -17.61 11.84
CA ASP A 255 18.35 -17.07 11.89
C ASP A 255 18.27 -15.92 12.90
N THR A 256 18.06 -14.70 12.39
CA THR A 256 17.92 -13.47 13.18
C THR A 256 16.46 -13.00 13.30
N SER A 257 15.51 -13.71 12.68
CA SER A 257 14.09 -13.29 12.60
C SER A 257 13.35 -13.19 13.93
N ASN A 258 13.92 -13.71 15.03
CA ASN A 258 13.38 -13.57 16.39
C ASN A 258 14.21 -12.64 17.29
N VAL A 259 15.30 -12.06 16.79
CA VAL A 259 16.20 -11.21 17.57
C VAL A 259 15.58 -9.84 17.80
N VAL A 260 15.64 -9.38 19.05
CA VAL A 260 15.11 -8.07 19.48
C VAL A 260 16.24 -7.12 19.90
N GLN A 261 17.40 -7.65 20.27
CA GLN A 261 18.55 -6.89 20.81
C GLN A 261 19.86 -7.32 20.16
N MET A 262 20.59 -6.37 19.56
CA MET A 262 21.90 -6.60 18.91
C MET A 262 23.01 -5.68 19.44
N ASP A 263 22.79 -5.01 20.58
CA ASP A 263 23.75 -4.07 21.16
C ASP A 263 25.15 -4.69 21.30
N LYS A 264 26.17 -3.96 20.83
CA LYS A 264 27.58 -4.31 20.96
C LYS A 264 27.95 -5.69 20.40
N MET A 265 27.13 -6.30 19.54
CA MET A 265 27.36 -7.65 19.02
C MET A 265 28.77 -7.81 18.45
N PHE A 266 29.28 -6.83 17.70
CA PHE A 266 30.61 -6.79 17.11
C PHE A 266 31.47 -5.63 17.65
N PHE A 267 31.19 -5.15 18.87
CA PHE A 267 31.99 -4.09 19.48
C PHE A 267 33.46 -4.50 19.52
N ASN A 268 34.34 -3.68 18.95
CA ASN A 268 35.78 -3.92 18.89
C ASN A 268 36.18 -5.26 18.22
N ALA A 269 35.34 -5.79 17.33
CA ALA A 269 35.69 -6.90 16.43
C ALA A 269 36.39 -6.34 15.18
N SER A 270 37.64 -5.87 15.33
CA SER A 270 38.35 -5.08 14.32
C SER A 270 38.49 -5.76 12.95
N GLU A 271 38.63 -7.08 12.93
CA GLU A 271 38.76 -7.88 11.70
C GLU A 271 37.41 -8.29 11.08
N PHE A 272 36.29 -8.01 11.73
CA PHE A 272 34.97 -8.46 11.27
C PHE A 272 34.56 -7.75 9.97
N ASN A 273 34.33 -8.53 8.92
CA ASN A 273 33.89 -8.04 7.61
C ASN A 273 33.11 -9.13 6.85
N GLN A 274 32.25 -9.89 7.53
CA GLN A 274 31.44 -10.95 6.91
C GLN A 274 30.11 -10.44 6.37
N ASN A 275 29.58 -11.14 5.37
CA ASN A 275 28.25 -10.82 4.83
C ASN A 275 27.20 -11.14 5.88
N ILE A 276 26.37 -10.14 6.18
CA ILE A 276 25.23 -10.20 7.10
C ILE A 276 24.03 -9.41 6.52
N GLY A 277 24.07 -9.11 5.22
CA GLY A 277 23.04 -8.31 4.54
C GLY A 277 21.68 -9.00 4.51
N ASP A 278 21.65 -10.32 4.63
CA ASP A 278 20.43 -11.14 4.60
C ASP A 278 19.78 -11.29 5.99
N TRP A 279 20.34 -10.69 7.03
CA TRP A 279 19.78 -10.74 8.37
C TRP A 279 18.48 -9.93 8.49
N ASP A 280 17.54 -10.49 9.24
CA ASP A 280 16.24 -9.89 9.54
C ASP A 280 16.34 -9.04 10.82
N LEU A 281 16.18 -7.72 10.66
CA LEU A 281 16.16 -6.75 11.75
C LEU A 281 14.73 -6.30 12.11
N GLY A 282 13.70 -6.88 11.51
CA GLY A 282 12.31 -6.44 11.62
C GLY A 282 11.76 -6.46 13.06
N LYS A 283 12.39 -7.18 14.00
CA LYS A 283 12.04 -7.15 15.44
C LYS A 283 13.05 -6.41 16.32
N VAL A 284 14.18 -5.99 15.77
CA VAL A 284 15.28 -5.38 16.53
C VAL A 284 14.91 -3.97 16.97
N LYS A 285 15.09 -3.69 18.27
CA LYS A 285 14.82 -2.38 18.87
C LYS A 285 16.06 -1.52 19.05
N SER A 286 17.23 -2.14 19.16
CA SER A 286 18.47 -1.43 19.46
C SER A 286 19.66 -2.10 18.77
N THR A 287 20.48 -1.27 18.12
CA THR A 287 21.76 -1.60 17.49
C THR A 287 22.91 -0.81 18.14
N TYR A 288 22.74 -0.44 19.42
CA TYR A 288 23.67 0.41 20.16
C TYR A 288 25.09 -0.15 20.08
N ALA A 289 26.00 0.65 19.51
CA ALA A 289 27.41 0.32 19.34
C ALA A 289 27.68 -1.04 18.68
N MET A 290 26.76 -1.54 17.82
CA MET A 290 26.85 -2.87 17.21
C MET A 290 28.17 -3.09 16.47
N PHE A 291 28.64 -2.12 15.69
CA PHE A 291 29.91 -2.16 14.94
C PHE A 291 30.96 -1.19 15.47
N LYS A 292 30.78 -0.63 16.68
CA LYS A 292 31.74 0.34 17.20
C LYS A 292 33.14 -0.29 17.26
N LYS A 293 34.13 0.33 16.60
CA LYS A 293 35.52 -0.17 16.44
C LYS A 293 35.67 -1.44 15.59
N ALA A 294 34.68 -1.85 14.81
CA ALA A 294 34.84 -2.85 13.75
C ALA A 294 35.49 -2.19 12.53
N THR A 295 36.79 -1.90 12.62
CA THR A 295 37.51 -1.00 11.70
C THR A 295 37.50 -1.44 10.23
N LEU A 296 37.39 -2.75 9.97
CA LEU A 296 37.36 -3.31 8.61
C LEU A 296 35.95 -3.56 8.06
N PHE A 297 34.90 -3.38 8.86
CA PHE A 297 33.54 -3.68 8.44
C PHE A 297 33.10 -2.75 7.29
N ASN A 298 32.76 -3.34 6.15
CA ASN A 298 32.29 -2.62 4.97
C ASN A 298 31.40 -3.51 4.07
N LYS A 299 30.51 -4.30 4.67
CA LYS A 299 29.58 -5.17 3.93
C LYS A 299 28.21 -4.52 3.76
N ASN A 300 27.58 -4.84 2.63
CA ASN A 300 26.28 -4.31 2.28
C ASN A 300 25.21 -4.75 3.30
N ILE A 301 24.47 -3.77 3.80
CA ILE A 301 23.38 -3.89 4.78
C ILE A 301 22.20 -2.98 4.41
N GLU A 302 22.12 -2.59 3.13
CA GLU A 302 21.07 -1.72 2.58
C GLU A 302 19.66 -2.31 2.77
N PHE A 303 19.54 -3.64 2.77
CA PHE A 303 18.25 -4.35 2.81
C PHE A 303 17.73 -4.65 4.22
N TRP A 304 18.41 -4.20 5.26
CA TRP A 304 17.92 -4.37 6.63
C TRP A 304 16.63 -3.59 6.89
N ASP A 305 15.61 -4.27 7.41
CA ASP A 305 14.43 -3.61 7.95
C ASP A 305 14.77 -2.93 9.29
N THR A 306 14.98 -1.62 9.24
CA THR A 306 15.28 -0.78 10.41
C THR A 306 14.05 -0.11 11.00
N SER A 307 12.85 -0.39 10.47
CA SER A 307 11.61 0.32 10.83
C SER A 307 11.24 0.22 12.31
N ASN A 308 11.73 -0.78 13.04
CA ASN A 308 11.48 -0.96 14.47
C ASN A 308 12.62 -0.47 15.38
N VAL A 309 13.75 -0.02 14.83
CA VAL A 309 14.93 0.39 15.60
C VAL A 309 14.71 1.76 16.23
N GLU A 310 14.91 1.86 17.55
CA GLU A 310 14.74 3.10 18.32
C GLU A 310 16.10 3.70 18.74
N ASN A 311 17.16 2.89 18.80
CA ASN A 311 18.50 3.29 19.24
C ASN A 311 19.59 2.80 18.29
N MET A 312 20.25 3.75 17.63
CA MET A 312 21.42 3.56 16.75
C MET A 312 22.68 4.27 17.29
N THR A 313 22.66 4.65 18.57
CA THR A 313 23.78 5.37 19.22
C THR A 313 25.09 4.61 18.99
N GLU A 314 26.13 5.32 18.57
CA GLU A 314 27.48 4.76 18.33
C GLU A 314 27.57 3.58 17.34
N MET A 315 26.52 3.25 16.57
CA MET A 315 26.47 2.00 15.77
C MET A 315 27.69 1.82 14.86
N PHE A 316 28.15 2.87 14.19
CA PHE A 316 29.32 2.91 13.29
C PHE A 316 30.45 3.79 13.84
N SER A 317 30.52 3.97 15.15
CA SER A 317 31.60 4.74 15.78
C SER A 317 32.94 4.03 15.55
N GLU A 318 33.94 4.75 15.02
CA GLU A 318 35.29 4.24 14.76
C GLU A 318 35.31 3.04 13.77
N THR A 319 34.36 2.98 12.82
CA THR A 319 34.41 2.05 11.68
C THR A 319 35.14 2.68 10.49
N ASP A 320 36.46 2.58 10.48
CA ASP A 320 37.32 3.29 9.52
C ASP A 320 36.97 3.02 8.05
N SER A 321 36.58 1.79 7.72
CA SER A 321 36.34 1.35 6.33
C SER A 321 34.89 1.46 5.86
N PHE A 322 33.92 1.65 6.78
CA PHE A 322 32.50 1.56 6.45
C PHE A 322 32.06 2.71 5.53
N ASN A 323 31.54 2.37 4.36
CA ASN A 323 31.03 3.33 3.38
C ASN A 323 29.94 2.72 2.47
N GLN A 324 29.08 1.84 3.01
CA GLN A 324 28.00 1.22 2.24
C GLN A 324 26.73 2.06 2.28
N ASP A 325 25.92 1.96 1.21
CA ASP A 325 24.65 2.68 1.10
C ASP A 325 23.67 2.19 2.18
N ILE A 326 23.07 3.15 2.88
CA ILE A 326 22.09 2.99 3.96
C ILE A 326 20.97 4.04 3.82
N SER A 327 20.83 4.63 2.63
CA SER A 327 19.83 5.64 2.33
C SER A 327 18.40 5.09 2.37
N SER A 328 18.24 3.79 2.17
CA SER A 328 16.96 3.04 2.22
C SER A 328 16.41 2.83 3.63
N TRP A 329 17.23 3.03 4.67
CA TRP A 329 16.84 2.72 6.04
C TRP A 329 15.69 3.60 6.53
N ASN A 330 14.73 2.97 7.21
CA ASN A 330 13.61 3.66 7.83
C ASN A 330 13.99 4.10 9.25
N THR A 331 14.35 5.37 9.42
CA THR A 331 14.73 5.94 10.72
C THR A 331 13.59 6.63 11.48
N SER A 332 12.34 6.51 11.01
CA SER A 332 11.19 7.23 11.60
C SER A 332 10.96 6.92 13.08
N ASN A 333 11.36 5.74 13.55
CA ASN A 333 11.27 5.36 14.96
C ASN A 333 12.55 5.62 15.77
N VAL A 334 13.64 6.09 15.14
CA VAL A 334 14.92 6.31 15.83
C VAL A 334 14.84 7.57 16.70
N ILE A 335 15.12 7.38 17.99
CA ILE A 335 15.16 8.46 19.00
C ILE A 335 16.61 8.79 19.36
N TYR A 336 17.48 7.78 19.44
CA TYR A 336 18.86 7.90 19.89
C TYR A 336 19.84 7.58 18.77
N MET A 337 20.56 8.59 18.26
CA MET A 337 21.53 8.45 17.17
C MET A 337 22.85 9.19 17.43
N SER A 338 23.11 9.59 18.68
CA SER A 338 24.34 10.30 19.03
C SER A 338 25.57 9.46 18.68
N TYR A 339 26.62 10.12 18.19
CA TYR A 339 27.89 9.49 17.82
C TYR A 339 27.83 8.35 16.78
N ILE A 340 26.75 8.23 16.00
CA ILE A 340 26.58 7.12 15.04
C ILE A 340 27.77 6.95 14.08
N PHE A 341 28.34 8.04 13.55
CA PHE A 341 29.51 8.05 12.67
C PHE A 341 30.73 8.74 13.31
N TYR A 342 30.82 8.73 14.64
CA TYR A 342 31.97 9.29 15.35
C TYR A 342 33.26 8.60 14.86
N LYS A 343 34.16 9.36 14.24
CA LYS A 343 35.40 8.89 13.62
C LYS A 343 35.22 7.78 12.57
N ALA A 344 34.09 7.74 11.87
CA ALA A 344 33.93 6.90 10.68
C ALA A 344 34.61 7.57 9.47
N ILE A 345 35.92 7.37 9.32
CA ILE A 345 36.78 8.19 8.44
C ILE A 345 36.36 8.10 6.96
N ALA A 346 35.98 6.92 6.47
CA ALA A 346 35.62 6.70 5.07
C ALA A 346 34.16 7.03 4.73
N PHE A 347 33.27 7.15 5.73
CA PHE A 347 31.83 7.27 5.49
C PHE A 347 31.48 8.56 4.74
N ASN A 348 30.82 8.40 3.59
CA ASN A 348 30.36 9.47 2.73
C ASN A 348 29.19 9.00 1.83
N GLN A 349 28.13 8.48 2.45
CA GLN A 349 26.91 8.06 1.74
C GLN A 349 25.74 9.04 1.95
N PRO A 350 24.78 9.09 0.99
CA PRO A 350 23.61 9.94 1.12
C PRO A 350 22.70 9.42 2.24
N ILE A 351 22.32 10.33 3.14
CA ILE A 351 21.42 10.05 4.29
C ILE A 351 20.39 11.18 4.47
N ASN A 352 20.19 11.99 3.43
CA ASN A 352 19.18 13.06 3.42
C ASN A 352 17.74 12.50 3.48
N SER A 353 17.54 11.24 3.09
CA SER A 353 16.27 10.51 3.16
C SER A 353 15.87 10.09 4.58
N TRP A 354 16.78 10.14 5.55
CA TRP A 354 16.49 9.75 6.92
C TRP A 354 15.49 10.69 7.59
N ASP A 355 14.43 10.12 8.16
CA ASP A 355 13.52 10.83 9.04
C ASP A 355 14.24 11.11 10.37
N THR A 356 14.45 12.40 10.64
CA THR A 356 15.12 12.92 11.85
C THR A 356 14.14 13.64 12.78
N SER A 357 12.84 13.62 12.49
CA SER A 357 11.81 14.37 13.21
C SER A 357 11.64 13.96 14.68
N ASN A 358 12.18 12.81 15.08
CA ASN A 358 12.19 12.33 16.46
C ASN A 358 13.51 12.54 17.22
N LEU A 359 14.54 13.08 16.56
CA LEU A 359 15.86 13.24 17.16
C LEU A 359 15.89 14.37 18.19
N GLU A 360 16.28 14.05 19.43
CA GLU A 360 16.52 15.06 20.46
C GLU A 360 18.02 15.40 20.65
N LEU A 361 18.92 14.46 20.35
CA LEU A 361 20.36 14.60 20.59
C LEU A 361 21.17 14.24 19.34
N ALA A 362 21.70 15.26 18.66
CA ALA A 362 22.60 15.12 17.51
C ALA A 362 24.10 15.21 17.91
N THR A 363 24.39 15.00 19.20
CA THR A 363 25.74 15.12 19.75
C THR A 363 26.73 14.21 19.02
N GLY A 364 27.79 14.83 18.49
CA GLY A 364 28.94 14.13 17.91
C GLY A 364 28.66 13.18 16.74
N MET A 365 27.50 13.27 16.08
CA MET A 365 27.08 12.30 15.06
C MET A 365 28.12 12.08 13.96
N PHE A 366 28.81 13.13 13.51
CA PHE A 366 29.82 13.10 12.45
C PHE A 366 31.20 13.53 12.91
N HIS A 367 31.45 13.63 14.22
CA HIS A 367 32.73 14.10 14.75
C HIS A 367 33.86 13.22 14.22
N GLY A 368 34.79 13.79 13.46
CA GLY A 368 35.92 13.08 12.90
C GLY A 368 35.58 12.20 11.69
N ALA A 369 34.36 12.27 11.15
CA ALA A 369 33.99 11.68 9.87
C ALA A 369 34.61 12.50 8.73
N LYS A 370 35.92 12.30 8.51
CA LYS A 370 36.75 13.18 7.67
C LYS A 370 36.30 13.24 6.21
N SER A 371 35.71 12.18 5.69
CA SER A 371 35.27 12.11 4.29
C SER A 371 33.86 12.65 4.05
N PHE A 372 33.06 12.80 5.10
CA PHE A 372 31.63 13.08 4.99
C PHE A 372 31.35 14.49 4.46
N ASN A 373 30.61 14.58 3.35
CA ASN A 373 30.17 15.84 2.74
C ASN A 373 28.89 15.65 1.91
N ASN A 374 27.91 14.90 2.42
CA ASN A 374 26.62 14.73 1.76
C ASN A 374 25.56 15.73 2.24
N GLU A 375 24.50 15.86 1.46
CA GLU A 375 23.38 16.76 1.72
C GLU A 375 22.64 16.39 3.01
N LEU A 376 22.28 17.41 3.81
CA LEU A 376 21.51 17.28 5.05
C LEU A 376 20.43 18.37 5.20
N SER A 377 20.15 19.13 4.14
CA SER A 377 19.28 20.33 4.22
C SER A 377 17.85 20.02 4.65
N ASP A 378 17.39 18.80 4.38
CA ASP A 378 16.00 18.37 4.55
C ASP A 378 15.74 17.70 5.90
N TRP A 379 16.77 17.56 6.74
CA TRP A 379 16.63 17.02 8.08
C TRP A 379 15.77 17.91 8.97
N ASP A 380 14.79 17.30 9.64
CA ASP A 380 13.97 17.96 10.66
C ASP A 380 14.74 18.02 11.98
N THR A 381 15.26 19.20 12.28
CA THR A 381 16.03 19.49 13.50
C THR A 381 15.18 20.15 14.59
N SER A 382 13.87 20.30 14.38
CA SER A 382 12.97 21.07 15.24
C SER A 382 12.82 20.53 16.67
N LYS A 383 13.20 19.27 16.93
CA LYS A 383 13.23 18.66 18.27
C LYS A 383 14.61 18.61 18.91
N VAL A 384 15.67 18.89 18.16
CA VAL A 384 17.05 18.74 18.63
C VAL A 384 17.37 19.75 19.74
N LYS A 385 17.90 19.25 20.86
CA LYS A 385 18.32 20.03 22.04
C LYS A 385 19.83 20.21 22.10
N SER A 386 20.61 19.26 21.58
CA SER A 386 22.07 19.30 21.58
C SER A 386 22.65 18.95 20.21
N MET A 387 23.55 19.79 19.73
CA MET A 387 24.39 19.58 18.54
C MET A 387 25.89 19.65 18.90
N ASP A 388 26.23 19.44 20.19
CA ASP A 388 27.60 19.49 20.68
C ASP A 388 28.53 18.61 19.83
N GLY A 389 29.57 19.24 19.27
CA GLY A 389 30.61 18.59 18.49
C GLY A 389 30.11 17.81 17.27
N MET A 390 28.90 18.06 16.74
CA MET A 390 28.30 17.25 15.68
C MET A 390 29.22 17.06 14.47
N PHE A 391 29.94 18.11 14.04
CA PHE A 391 30.87 18.11 12.91
C PHE A 391 32.32 18.44 13.33
N ARG A 392 32.66 18.24 14.60
CA ARG A 392 34.02 18.47 15.08
C ARG A 392 35.00 17.59 14.30
N GLU A 393 36.07 18.16 13.76
CA GLU A 393 37.11 17.45 13.00
C GLU A 393 36.58 16.76 11.72
N SER A 394 35.39 17.13 11.23
CA SER A 394 34.84 16.67 9.94
C SER A 394 35.42 17.50 8.79
N GLU A 395 36.66 17.19 8.41
CA GLU A 395 37.50 18.04 7.55
C GLU A 395 36.89 18.44 6.21
N LYS A 396 36.12 17.54 5.54
CA LYS A 396 35.48 17.82 4.25
C LYS A 396 34.07 18.38 4.32
N PHE A 397 33.43 18.39 5.49
CA PHE A 397 32.01 18.74 5.58
C PHE A 397 31.79 20.22 5.25
N ASN A 398 30.96 20.48 4.25
CA ASN A 398 30.57 21.82 3.83
C ASN A 398 29.17 21.87 3.18
N SER A 399 28.29 20.90 3.50
CA SER A 399 26.91 20.91 3.02
C SER A 399 26.12 22.06 3.65
N ASP A 400 25.22 22.67 2.86
CA ASP A 400 24.28 23.69 3.34
C ASP A 400 23.34 23.12 4.41
N ILE A 401 23.31 23.79 5.56
CA ILE A 401 22.47 23.49 6.73
C ILE A 401 21.80 24.78 7.25
N SER A 402 21.78 25.84 6.44
CA SER A 402 21.18 27.14 6.77
C SER A 402 19.68 27.04 7.13
N LYS A 403 18.99 26.02 6.58
CA LYS A 403 17.55 25.82 6.76
C LYS A 403 17.15 25.15 8.07
N TRP A 404 18.09 24.54 8.79
CA TRP A 404 17.81 23.82 10.03
C TRP A 404 17.07 24.67 11.07
N ASP A 405 16.16 24.03 11.80
CA ASP A 405 15.47 24.64 12.94
C ASP A 405 16.31 24.44 14.20
N THR A 406 16.96 25.51 14.62
CA THR A 406 17.81 25.54 15.82
C THR A 406 17.11 26.09 17.06
N SER A 407 15.81 26.42 16.97
CA SER A 407 15.05 27.11 18.03
C SER A 407 14.93 26.33 19.35
N LYS A 408 15.15 25.00 19.34
CA LYS A 408 15.18 24.15 20.53
C LYS A 408 16.57 23.82 21.05
N VAL A 409 17.61 24.17 20.31
CA VAL A 409 18.98 23.83 20.67
C VAL A 409 19.47 24.68 21.83
N ILE A 410 20.06 24.03 22.83
CA ILE A 410 20.63 24.66 24.02
C ILE A 410 22.13 24.41 24.17
N ALA A 411 22.70 23.49 23.38
CA ALA A 411 24.12 23.11 23.42
C ALA A 411 24.70 22.93 22.00
N MET A 412 25.79 23.66 21.71
CA MET A 412 26.51 23.70 20.42
C MET A 412 28.04 23.84 20.61
N ALA A 413 28.58 23.49 21.77
CA ALA A 413 30.02 23.54 22.00
C ALA A 413 30.75 22.67 20.98
N PHE A 414 31.88 23.17 20.47
CA PHE A 414 32.73 22.47 19.51
C PHE A 414 32.08 22.08 18.16
N MET A 415 30.88 22.57 17.81
CA MET A 415 30.07 22.07 16.68
C MET A 415 30.86 21.89 15.38
N PHE A 416 31.70 22.86 15.02
CA PHE A 416 32.54 22.88 13.82
C PHE A 416 34.04 23.02 14.15
N LYS A 417 34.47 22.69 15.38
CA LYS A 417 35.89 22.79 15.74
C LYS A 417 36.73 21.93 14.80
N ASN A 418 37.71 22.52 14.12
CA ASN A 418 38.57 21.89 13.11
C ASN A 418 37.83 21.28 11.91
N ALA A 419 36.58 21.69 11.62
CA ALA A 419 35.89 21.38 10.36
C ALA A 419 36.44 22.31 9.26
N SER A 420 37.63 22.00 8.75
CA SER A 420 38.45 22.93 7.97
C SER A 420 37.83 23.42 6.67
N ALA A 421 36.93 22.66 6.05
CA ALA A 421 36.20 23.09 4.84
C ALA A 421 34.92 23.90 5.12
N PHE A 422 34.38 23.85 6.34
CA PHE A 422 33.04 24.35 6.64
C PHE A 422 32.99 25.89 6.62
N ASN A 423 32.17 26.47 5.74
CA ASN A 423 32.03 27.91 5.57
C ASN A 423 30.60 28.42 5.23
N GLN A 424 29.57 27.59 5.48
CA GLN A 424 28.18 27.90 5.13
C GLN A 424 27.60 29.09 5.93
N ASP A 425 26.56 29.72 5.39
CA ASP A 425 25.87 30.83 6.05
C ASP A 425 24.85 30.33 7.09
N LEU A 426 25.11 30.65 8.36
CA LEU A 426 24.29 30.29 9.52
C LEU A 426 23.63 31.52 10.15
N SER A 427 23.68 32.68 9.51
CA SER A 427 23.16 33.95 10.07
C SER A 427 21.66 33.91 10.35
N GLU A 428 20.92 33.05 9.65
CA GLU A 428 19.46 32.86 9.81
C GLU A 428 19.07 31.81 10.87
N TRP A 429 20.03 31.24 11.60
CA TRP A 429 19.74 30.31 12.70
C TRP A 429 19.10 31.01 13.90
N CYS A 430 18.13 30.32 14.53
CA CYS A 430 17.43 30.76 15.73
C CYS A 430 18.16 30.21 16.97
N VAL A 431 18.99 31.03 17.62
CA VAL A 431 19.84 30.63 18.76
C VAL A 431 19.56 31.49 19.99
N ASP A 432 18.29 31.81 20.24
CA ASP A 432 17.84 32.66 21.34
C ASP A 432 18.08 32.05 22.73
N LYS A 433 18.14 30.71 22.81
CA LYS A 433 18.47 29.95 24.02
C LYS A 433 19.96 29.88 24.34
N ILE A 434 20.83 30.35 23.44
CA ILE A 434 22.29 30.32 23.58
C ILE A 434 22.80 31.77 23.62
N PRO A 435 22.93 32.38 24.81
CA PRO A 435 23.12 33.84 24.94
C PRO A 435 24.47 34.37 24.43
N GLN A 436 25.46 33.50 24.25
CA GLN A 436 26.81 33.84 23.80
C GLN A 436 27.40 32.69 23.00
N GLU A 437 28.42 32.97 22.18
CA GLU A 437 29.10 31.95 21.38
C GLU A 437 29.57 30.77 22.26
N PRO A 438 29.16 29.53 21.92
CA PRO A 438 29.62 28.33 22.62
C PRO A 438 31.14 28.15 22.53
N SER A 439 31.70 27.43 23.51
CA SER A 439 33.13 27.11 23.54
C SER A 439 33.59 26.46 22.24
N ASP A 440 34.61 27.07 21.60
CA ASP A 440 35.23 26.63 20.36
C ASP A 440 34.23 26.27 19.24
N PHE A 441 33.08 26.95 19.15
CA PHE A 441 32.01 26.65 18.19
C PHE A 441 32.52 26.38 16.77
N ALA A 442 33.43 27.22 16.27
CA ALA A 442 33.98 27.14 14.91
C ALA A 442 35.50 27.29 14.85
N GLN A 443 36.22 27.08 15.96
CA GLN A 443 37.68 27.22 16.02
C GLN A 443 38.35 26.29 14.99
N GLY A 444 39.16 26.84 14.07
CA GLY A 444 39.86 26.04 13.06
C GLY A 444 39.01 25.61 11.86
N SER A 445 37.77 26.13 11.74
CA SER A 445 36.96 26.02 10.51
C SER A 445 37.22 27.18 9.55
N ALA A 446 36.64 27.10 8.35
CA ALA A 446 36.63 28.19 7.36
C ALA A 446 35.45 29.17 7.52
N LEU A 447 34.69 29.08 8.61
CA LEU A 447 33.50 29.89 8.85
C LEU A 447 33.86 31.34 9.17
N PHE A 448 33.37 32.27 8.34
CA PHE A 448 33.56 33.70 8.56
C PHE A 448 32.61 34.23 9.66
N GLU A 449 33.04 35.24 10.40
CA GLU A 449 32.23 35.88 11.47
C GLU A 449 30.86 36.37 10.97
N ILE A 450 30.77 36.87 9.73
CA ILE A 450 29.50 37.34 9.14
C ILE A 450 28.50 36.21 8.88
N ASN A 451 28.99 34.99 8.71
CA ASN A 451 28.18 33.78 8.47
C ASN A 451 27.81 33.07 9.77
N LYS A 452 28.27 33.53 10.93
CA LYS A 452 27.92 32.92 12.22
C LYS A 452 26.50 33.30 12.65
N PRO A 453 25.83 32.47 13.47
CA PRO A 453 24.57 32.83 14.09
C PRO A 453 24.71 34.07 14.97
N ARG A 454 23.63 34.86 15.05
CA ARG A 454 23.54 35.95 16.02
C ARG A 454 23.10 35.38 17.38
N TRP A 455 24.07 35.01 18.21
CA TRP A 455 23.88 34.44 19.54
C TRP A 455 22.89 35.24 20.40
N GLY A 456 22.02 34.53 21.14
CA GLY A 456 20.98 35.12 21.98
C GLY A 456 19.83 35.75 21.21
N SER A 457 19.66 35.42 19.93
CA SER A 457 18.57 35.97 19.11
C SER A 457 17.98 34.95 18.13
N CYS A 458 16.78 35.29 17.63
CA CYS A 458 16.09 34.54 16.59
C CYS A 458 15.65 35.53 15.49
N PRO A 459 16.07 35.32 14.22
CA PRO A 459 15.67 36.15 13.09
C PRO A 459 14.15 36.24 12.95
N SER A 460 13.63 37.41 12.56
CA SER A 460 12.19 37.64 12.42
C SER A 460 11.52 36.80 11.34
N SER A 461 12.30 36.28 10.39
CA SER A 461 11.89 35.33 9.34
C SER A 461 11.48 33.95 9.89
N LYS A 462 11.85 33.63 11.13
CA LYS A 462 11.72 32.31 11.77
C LYS A 462 10.90 32.33 13.08
N LYS A 463 10.30 33.47 13.41
CA LYS A 463 9.49 33.65 14.64
C LYS A 463 8.03 33.22 14.49
#